data_AF-D5H5G9-F1
#
_entry.id   AF-D5H5G9-F1
#
_cell.length_a   1.000
_cell.length_b   1.000
_cell.length_c   1.000
_cell.angle_alpha   90.00
_cell.angle_beta   90.00
_cell.angle_gamma   90.00
#
_symmetry.space_group_name_H-M   'P 1'
#
loop_
_entity.id
_entity.type
_entity.pdbx_description
1 polymer ?
#
loop_
_entity_poly.entity_id
_entity_poly.type
_entity_poly.pdbx_seq_one_letter_code
_entity_poly.pdbx_strand_id
1 'polypeptide(L)'
;MLQRFYETLSTLRARWTRFTESPMGAWVRTGLHWLFVGGIVAYLAYELTTIGWGEVARALPVTPWFYVLLLLMYGTLPLTEAVLYGTAWGAQYRDLLPVLFRKRVLNNDVLGYSGEAYFYLWARRETNLGTGTVLRTVKDNVVISSVASTSVAFGLLAVFFLTGQIELLRQYLPSEAYTLGAGVAVLIILVSAVVAFRRSILSLPSSLLGLFAAGHFVRFVLNNGLQVTQWAVVIPEVSAGTWITLLALYIVIQQVPFVPSRGLVFMSAGVGLSGPLQIPEAPLASMLLAQSLLDRGLNFLVYTGTTAAEAVGDDVEELDDLSIPEEMG
;
A
#
# COMPACT_ATOMS: atom_id res chain seq x y z
N MET A 1 -29.87 -27.49 5.82
CA MET A 1 -28.67 -27.04 5.05
C MET A 1 -27.61 -26.40 5.93
N LEU A 2 -27.95 -25.44 6.81
CA LEU A 2 -26.98 -24.79 7.71
C LEU A 2 -26.26 -25.73 8.69
N GLN A 3 -26.92 -26.76 9.23
CA GLN A 3 -26.30 -27.74 10.14
C GLN A 3 -25.21 -28.59 9.48
N ARG A 4 -25.48 -29.14 8.28
CA ARG A 4 -24.48 -29.89 7.50
C ARG A 4 -23.27 -29.02 7.15
N PHE A 5 -23.49 -27.74 6.82
CA PHE A 5 -22.39 -26.81 6.52
C PHE A 5 -21.51 -26.55 7.75
N TYR A 6 -22.11 -26.40 8.93
CA TYR A 6 -21.39 -26.26 10.21
C TYR A 6 -20.59 -27.51 10.59
N GLU A 7 -21.14 -28.71 10.40
CA GLU A 7 -20.44 -29.97 10.63
C GLU A 7 -19.29 -30.20 9.64
N THR A 8 -19.47 -29.81 8.38
CA THR A 8 -18.40 -29.91 7.37
C THR A 8 -17.26 -28.92 7.66
N LEU A 9 -17.61 -27.70 8.11
CA LEU A 9 -16.63 -26.71 8.55
C LEU A 9 -15.89 -27.14 9.83
N SER A 10 -16.58 -27.74 10.80
CA SER A 10 -15.95 -28.17 12.06
C SER A 10 -15.00 -29.35 11.83
N THR A 11 -15.36 -30.30 10.96
CA THR A 11 -14.51 -31.43 10.59
C THR A 11 -13.30 -31.00 9.76
N LEU A 12 -13.46 -30.04 8.84
CA LEU A 12 -12.35 -29.41 8.11
C LEU A 12 -11.43 -28.64 9.04
N ARG A 13 -11.98 -27.88 10.00
CA ARG A 13 -11.22 -27.13 11.00
C ARG A 13 -10.43 -28.06 11.92
N ALA A 14 -11.03 -29.16 12.35
CA ALA A 14 -10.39 -30.18 13.19
C ALA A 14 -9.34 -31.03 12.44
N ARG A 15 -9.45 -31.14 11.11
CA ARG A 15 -8.39 -31.73 10.26
C ARG A 15 -7.27 -30.74 10.01
N TRP A 16 -7.60 -29.47 9.82
CA TRP A 16 -6.62 -28.40 9.64
C TRP A 16 -5.77 -28.19 10.88
N THR A 17 -6.37 -28.15 12.08
CA THR A 17 -5.62 -28.03 13.35
C THR A 17 -4.68 -29.22 13.56
N ARG A 18 -5.16 -30.45 13.35
CA ARG A 18 -4.33 -31.67 13.41
C ARG A 18 -3.21 -31.70 12.38
N PHE A 19 -3.43 -31.11 11.20
CA PHE A 19 -2.38 -30.99 10.18
C PHE A 19 -1.35 -29.92 10.55
N THR A 20 -1.79 -28.76 11.05
CA THR A 20 -0.90 -27.67 11.49
C THR A 20 -0.07 -28.02 12.72
N GLU A 21 -0.56 -28.90 13.60
CA GLU A 21 0.16 -29.41 14.77
C GLU A 21 1.07 -30.62 14.45
N SER A 22 1.02 -31.14 13.21
CA SER A 22 1.87 -32.26 12.81
C SER A 22 3.28 -31.79 12.38
N PRO A 23 4.33 -32.61 12.56
CA PRO A 23 5.68 -32.28 12.09
C PRO A 23 5.72 -31.99 10.59
N MET A 24 4.90 -32.71 9.81
CA MET A 24 4.78 -32.50 8.37
C MET A 24 4.13 -31.16 8.02
N GLY A 25 3.16 -30.68 8.81
CA GLY A 25 2.53 -29.38 8.64
C GLY A 25 3.46 -28.21 8.93
N ALA A 26 4.32 -28.35 9.95
CA ALA A 26 5.37 -27.38 10.24
C ALA A 26 6.37 -27.27 9.07
N TRP A 27 6.85 -28.41 8.55
CA TRP A 27 7.73 -28.45 7.37
C TRP A 27 7.10 -27.87 6.11
N VAL A 28 5.83 -28.20 5.83
CA VAL A 28 5.09 -27.65 4.68
C VAL A 28 4.91 -26.14 4.81
N ARG A 29 4.61 -25.63 6.01
CA ARG A 29 4.49 -24.19 6.27
C ARG A 29 5.82 -23.46 6.08
N THR A 30 6.90 -24.00 6.63
CA THR A 30 8.26 -23.47 6.47
C THR A 30 8.68 -23.51 5.01
N GLY A 31 8.42 -24.60 4.30
CA GLY A 31 8.68 -24.73 2.86
C GLY A 31 7.89 -23.73 2.01
N LEU A 32 6.59 -23.57 2.26
CA LEU A 32 5.75 -22.56 1.61
C LEU A 32 6.23 -21.14 1.89
N HIS A 33 6.63 -20.86 3.12
CA HIS A 33 7.19 -19.58 3.53
C HIS A 33 8.48 -19.27 2.76
N TRP A 34 9.46 -20.18 2.76
CA TRP A 34 10.72 -20.01 2.03
C TRP A 34 10.55 -19.98 0.52
N LEU A 35 9.63 -20.76 -0.04
CA LEU A 35 9.27 -20.71 -1.46
C LEU A 35 8.71 -19.34 -1.83
N PHE A 36 7.83 -18.80 -0.99
CA PHE A 36 7.22 -17.49 -1.19
C PHE A 36 8.26 -16.36 -1.06
N VAL A 37 9.06 -16.37 0.00
CA VAL A 37 10.19 -15.44 0.20
C VAL A 37 11.13 -15.52 -0.99
N GLY A 38 11.61 -16.72 -1.32
CA GLY A 38 12.53 -16.97 -2.43
C GLY A 38 11.95 -16.57 -3.78
N GLY A 39 10.65 -16.75 -4.00
CA GLY A 39 9.94 -16.29 -5.19
C GLY A 39 9.94 -14.77 -5.33
N ILE A 40 9.68 -14.04 -4.24
CA ILE A 40 9.78 -12.57 -4.20
C ILE A 40 11.22 -12.13 -4.48
N VAL A 41 12.21 -12.72 -3.79
CA VAL A 41 13.63 -12.39 -3.98
C VAL A 41 14.07 -12.63 -5.42
N ALA A 42 13.72 -13.79 -6.01
CA ALA A 42 14.09 -14.14 -7.37
C ALA A 42 13.44 -13.22 -8.40
N TYR A 43 12.16 -12.85 -8.21
CA TYR A 43 11.46 -11.90 -9.08
C TYR A 43 12.11 -10.51 -9.03
N LEU A 44 12.40 -10.00 -7.83
CA LEU A 44 13.05 -8.70 -7.66
C LEU A 44 14.46 -8.70 -8.25
N ALA A 45 15.24 -9.76 -8.02
CA ALA A 45 16.58 -9.91 -8.59
C ALA A 45 16.54 -9.98 -10.12
N TYR A 46 15.60 -10.73 -10.70
CA TYR A 46 15.41 -10.79 -12.15
C TYR A 46 15.12 -9.40 -12.74
N GLU A 47 14.22 -8.65 -12.13
CA GLU A 47 13.86 -7.30 -12.58
C GLU A 47 15.02 -6.29 -12.44
N LEU A 48 15.88 -6.45 -11.43
CA LEU A 48 17.13 -5.69 -11.29
C LEU A 48 18.15 -6.05 -12.38
N THR A 49 18.25 -7.33 -12.77
CA THR A 49 19.19 -7.77 -13.81
C THR A 49 18.79 -7.35 -15.23
N THR A 50 17.50 -7.19 -15.52
CA THR A 50 17.04 -6.74 -16.84
C THR A 50 17.31 -5.26 -17.10
N ILE A 51 17.45 -4.44 -16.05
CA ILE A 51 17.68 -3.00 -16.13
C ILE A 51 19.18 -2.66 -16.26
N GLY A 52 20.06 -3.49 -15.69
CA GLY A 52 21.52 -3.29 -15.71
C GLY A 52 22.01 -2.42 -14.55
N TRP A 53 22.92 -2.96 -13.73
CA TRP A 53 23.39 -2.29 -12.50
C TRP A 53 24.09 -0.94 -12.73
N GLY A 54 24.77 -0.77 -13.87
CA GLY A 54 25.44 0.49 -14.23
C GLY A 54 24.47 1.61 -14.62
N GLU A 55 23.34 1.25 -15.22
CA GLU A 55 22.23 2.12 -15.57
C GLU A 55 21.47 2.53 -14.31
N VAL A 56 21.24 1.60 -13.38
CA VAL A 56 20.65 1.89 -12.06
C VAL A 56 21.49 2.89 -11.29
N ALA A 57 22.81 2.68 -11.18
CA ALA A 57 23.70 3.57 -10.45
C ALA A 57 23.72 4.99 -11.06
N ARG A 58 23.66 5.09 -12.39
CA ARG A 58 23.58 6.39 -13.09
C ARG A 58 22.21 7.05 -12.99
N ALA A 59 21.14 6.29 -12.77
CA ALA A 59 19.79 6.80 -12.65
C ALA A 59 19.48 7.40 -11.27
N LEU A 60 20.29 7.12 -10.24
CA LEU A 60 20.08 7.63 -8.89
C LEU A 60 20.19 9.17 -8.83
N PRO A 61 19.16 9.88 -8.36
CA PRO A 61 19.22 11.33 -8.20
C PRO A 61 20.29 11.74 -7.18
N VAL A 62 21.12 12.71 -7.54
CA VAL A 62 22.15 13.25 -6.64
C VAL A 62 21.59 14.10 -5.51
N THR A 63 20.32 14.52 -5.61
CA THR A 63 19.68 15.43 -4.68
C THR A 63 19.25 14.71 -3.39
N PRO A 64 19.81 15.02 -2.19
CA PRO A 64 19.52 14.28 -0.96
C PRO A 64 18.04 14.29 -0.55
N TRP A 65 17.33 15.38 -0.84
CA TRP A 65 15.90 15.53 -0.56
C TRP A 65 15.03 14.51 -1.28
N PHE A 66 15.48 13.99 -2.43
CA PHE A 66 14.78 12.92 -3.13
C PHE A 66 14.56 11.71 -2.20
N TYR A 67 15.61 11.29 -1.49
CA TYR A 67 15.59 10.14 -0.59
C TYR A 67 14.77 10.41 0.68
N VAL A 68 14.87 11.63 1.24
CA VAL A 68 14.06 12.01 2.41
C VAL A 68 12.58 11.96 2.07
N LEU A 69 12.17 12.57 0.94
CA LEU A 69 10.79 12.56 0.48
C LEU A 69 10.31 11.15 0.15
N LEU A 70 11.18 10.32 -0.44
CA LEU A 70 10.89 8.91 -0.71
C LEU A 70 10.59 8.15 0.60
N LEU A 71 11.41 8.32 1.63
CA LEU A 71 11.22 7.66 2.92
C LEU A 71 9.94 8.14 3.64
N LEU A 72 9.63 9.44 3.56
CA LEU A 72 8.38 9.99 4.10
C LEU A 72 7.16 9.37 3.40
N MET A 73 7.18 9.33 2.07
CA MET A 73 6.12 8.68 1.26
C MET A 73 5.99 7.20 1.59
N TYR A 74 7.12 6.49 1.71
CA TYR A 74 7.18 5.08 2.05
C TYR A 74 6.48 4.78 3.39
N GLY A 75 6.77 5.60 4.41
CA GLY A 75 6.22 5.49 5.75
C GLY A 75 4.78 6.00 5.89
N THR A 76 4.26 6.81 4.95
CA THR A 76 2.98 7.50 5.14
C THR A 76 1.82 6.51 5.39
N LEU A 77 1.76 5.40 4.63
CA LEU A 77 0.75 4.36 4.83
C LEU A 77 0.85 3.68 6.21
N PRO A 78 1.96 3.02 6.57
CA PRO A 78 2.04 2.30 7.84
C PRO A 78 1.93 3.24 9.05
N LEU A 79 2.45 4.46 8.97
CA LEU A 79 2.30 5.45 10.04
C LEU A 79 0.84 5.86 10.24
N THR A 80 0.11 6.09 9.14
CA THR A 80 -1.33 6.40 9.22
C THR A 80 -2.08 5.24 9.85
N GLU A 81 -1.87 4.02 9.36
CA GLU A 81 -2.56 2.84 9.89
C GLU A 81 -2.19 2.54 11.35
N ALA A 82 -0.96 2.83 11.78
CA ALA A 82 -0.54 2.66 13.17
C ALA A 82 -1.34 3.56 14.12
N VAL A 83 -1.61 4.80 13.72
CA VAL A 83 -2.47 5.72 14.47
C VAL A 83 -3.92 5.24 14.45
N LEU A 84 -4.44 4.83 13.27
CA LEU A 84 -5.82 4.39 13.11
C LEU A 84 -6.13 3.13 13.92
N TYR A 85 -5.35 2.06 13.73
CA TYR A 85 -5.50 0.81 14.47
C TYR A 85 -5.11 0.96 15.94
N GLY A 86 -4.07 1.73 16.26
CA GLY A 86 -3.68 2.01 17.65
C GLY A 86 -4.83 2.67 18.41
N THR A 87 -5.52 3.63 17.80
CA THR A 87 -6.71 4.27 18.39
C THR A 87 -7.90 3.32 18.47
N ALA A 88 -8.18 2.56 17.40
CA ALA A 88 -9.33 1.64 17.36
C ALA A 88 -9.20 0.46 18.34
N TRP A 89 -7.97 0.03 18.62
CA TRP A 89 -7.67 -1.15 19.44
C TRP A 89 -7.12 -0.82 20.82
N GLY A 90 -6.85 0.46 21.12
CA GLY A 90 -6.19 0.86 22.36
C GLY A 90 -4.75 0.35 22.47
N ALA A 91 -4.10 0.10 21.34
CA ALA A 91 -2.73 -0.41 21.25
C ALA A 91 -1.74 0.74 21.07
N GLN A 92 -0.49 0.54 21.49
CA GLN A 92 0.56 1.53 21.22
C GLN A 92 0.91 1.49 19.73
N TYR A 93 0.88 2.64 19.07
CA TYR A 93 1.11 2.75 17.62
C TYR A 93 2.46 2.16 17.20
N ARG A 94 3.50 2.26 18.05
CA ARG A 94 4.85 1.77 17.76
C ARG A 94 4.92 0.24 17.62
N ASP A 95 4.12 -0.47 18.41
CA ASP A 95 4.08 -1.94 18.41
C ASP A 95 3.43 -2.47 17.13
N LEU A 96 2.56 -1.68 16.51
CA LEU A 96 1.91 -2.01 15.25
C LEU A 96 2.78 -1.71 14.02
N LEU A 97 3.86 -0.93 14.15
CA LEU A 97 4.63 -0.51 12.98
C LEU A 97 5.26 -1.69 12.21
N PRO A 98 5.97 -2.65 12.85
CA PRO A 98 6.63 -3.73 12.11
C PRO A 98 5.64 -4.54 11.26
N VAL A 99 4.49 -4.91 11.84
CA VAL A 99 3.45 -5.65 11.12
C VAL A 99 2.81 -4.80 10.02
N LEU A 100 2.60 -3.50 10.23
CA LEU A 100 2.01 -2.62 9.22
C LEU A 100 2.96 -2.32 8.05
N PHE A 101 4.26 -2.23 8.32
CA PHE A 101 5.29 -2.18 7.28
C PHE A 101 5.28 -3.47 6.45
N ARG A 102 5.23 -4.63 7.09
CA ARG A 102 5.14 -5.92 6.39
C ARG A 102 3.83 -6.06 5.60
N LYS A 103 2.71 -5.63 6.19
CA LYS A 103 1.40 -5.54 5.53
C LYS A 103 1.49 -4.71 4.24
N ARG A 104 2.14 -3.54 4.28
CA ARG A 104 2.38 -2.71 3.08
C ARG A 104 3.12 -3.49 2.01
N VAL A 105 4.23 -4.15 2.36
CA VAL A 105 5.04 -4.91 1.39
C VAL A 105 4.22 -5.99 0.70
N LEU A 106 3.46 -6.77 1.47
CA LEU A 106 2.59 -7.81 0.93
C LEU A 106 1.52 -7.24 -0.02
N ASN A 107 0.92 -6.11 0.34
CA ASN A 107 -0.07 -5.44 -0.51
C ASN A 107 0.51 -4.90 -1.83
N ASN A 108 1.79 -4.53 -1.85
CA ASN A 108 2.43 -3.93 -3.02
C ASN A 108 3.09 -4.96 -3.95
N ASP A 109 3.81 -5.94 -3.40
CA ASP A 109 4.73 -6.79 -4.19
C ASP A 109 4.20 -8.19 -4.45
N VAL A 110 3.15 -8.63 -3.74
CA VAL A 110 2.65 -10.01 -3.82
C VAL A 110 1.31 -10.05 -4.55
N LEU A 111 0.26 -9.71 -3.84
CA LEU A 111 -1.12 -9.74 -4.31
C LEU A 111 -1.85 -8.63 -3.57
N GLY A 112 -2.59 -7.80 -4.32
CA GLY A 112 -3.45 -6.79 -3.73
C GLY A 112 -4.35 -7.44 -2.68
N TYR A 113 -4.35 -6.89 -1.46
CA TYR A 113 -5.05 -7.39 -0.26
C TYR A 113 -4.44 -8.57 0.48
N SER A 114 -3.32 -9.15 0.03
CA SER A 114 -2.63 -10.21 0.80
C SER A 114 -2.09 -9.72 2.14
N GLY A 115 -1.70 -8.44 2.22
CA GLY A 115 -1.33 -7.79 3.47
C GLY A 115 -2.48 -7.69 4.46
N GLU A 116 -3.71 -7.44 3.99
CA GLU A 116 -4.89 -7.41 4.88
C GLU A 116 -5.18 -8.79 5.49
N ALA A 117 -5.02 -9.86 4.70
CA ALA A 117 -5.17 -11.22 5.19
C ALA A 117 -4.08 -11.57 6.22
N TYR A 118 -2.83 -11.22 5.95
CA TYR A 118 -1.72 -11.38 6.90
C TYR A 118 -1.99 -10.60 8.19
N PHE A 119 -2.35 -9.32 8.10
CA PHE A 119 -2.59 -8.46 9.25
C PHE A 119 -3.77 -8.95 10.10
N TYR A 120 -4.83 -9.46 9.48
CA TYR A 120 -5.94 -10.09 10.20
C TYR A 120 -5.50 -11.35 10.96
N LEU A 121 -4.67 -12.20 10.35
CA LEU A 121 -4.17 -13.42 11.02
C LEU A 121 -3.20 -13.09 12.14
N TRP A 122 -2.28 -12.15 11.92
CA TRP A 122 -1.38 -11.63 12.93
C TRP A 122 -2.16 -11.06 14.12
N ALA A 123 -3.14 -10.17 13.87
CA ALA A 123 -3.91 -9.54 14.94
C ALA A 123 -4.71 -10.56 15.77
N ARG A 124 -5.11 -11.70 15.18
CA ARG A 124 -5.79 -12.78 15.92
C ARG A 124 -4.86 -13.61 16.80
N ARG A 125 -3.56 -13.60 16.53
CA ARG A 125 -2.55 -14.33 17.31
C ARG A 125 -1.94 -13.42 18.37
N GLU A 126 -1.52 -12.23 17.96
CA GLU A 126 -0.72 -11.30 18.78
C GLU A 126 -1.56 -10.32 19.60
N THR A 127 -2.89 -10.34 19.47
CA THR A 127 -3.75 -9.45 20.26
C THR A 127 -4.82 -10.21 21.01
N ASN A 128 -5.17 -9.72 22.19
CA ASN A 128 -6.28 -10.22 23.00
C ASN A 128 -7.66 -9.79 22.47
N LEU A 129 -7.74 -9.26 21.25
CA LEU A 129 -8.98 -8.80 20.64
C LEU A 129 -9.83 -9.98 20.17
N GLY A 130 -11.14 -9.89 20.44
CA GLY A 130 -12.09 -10.85 19.88
C GLY A 130 -12.03 -10.88 18.34
N THR A 131 -12.07 -12.08 17.75
CA THR A 131 -11.99 -12.28 16.29
C THR A 131 -12.99 -11.41 15.49
N GLY A 132 -14.18 -11.20 16.04
CA GLY A 132 -15.20 -10.33 15.44
C GLY A 132 -14.79 -8.85 15.38
N THR A 133 -14.09 -8.35 16.40
CA THR A 133 -13.61 -6.95 16.45
C THR A 133 -12.50 -6.71 15.44
N VAL A 134 -11.54 -7.64 15.36
CA VAL A 134 -10.45 -7.57 14.35
C VAL A 134 -11.04 -7.57 12.94
N LEU A 135 -11.92 -8.53 12.63
CA LEU A 135 -12.54 -8.62 11.30
C LEU A 135 -13.30 -7.35 10.93
N ARG A 136 -14.11 -6.82 11.85
CA ARG A 136 -14.89 -5.59 11.63
C ARG A 136 -13.99 -4.39 11.35
N THR A 137 -12.94 -4.21 12.16
CA THR A 137 -12.02 -3.07 12.02
C THR A 137 -11.25 -3.13 10.69
N VAL A 138 -10.67 -4.30 10.37
CA VAL A 138 -9.92 -4.49 9.12
C VAL A 138 -10.83 -4.31 7.90
N LYS A 139 -12.02 -4.91 7.91
CA LYS A 139 -13.01 -4.78 6.84
C LYS A 139 -13.44 -3.32 6.65
N ASP A 140 -13.76 -2.61 7.74
CA ASP A 140 -14.15 -1.19 7.67
C ASP A 140 -13.00 -0.32 7.15
N ASN A 141 -11.75 -0.58 7.57
CA ASN A 141 -10.57 0.11 7.04
C ASN A 141 -10.45 -0.04 5.53
N VAL A 142 -10.56 -1.27 5.01
CA VAL A 142 -10.48 -1.56 3.57
C VAL A 142 -11.57 -0.81 2.79
N VAL A 143 -12.79 -0.78 3.32
CA VAL A 143 -13.90 -0.05 2.70
C VAL A 143 -13.62 1.45 2.70
N ILE A 144 -13.27 2.03 3.86
CA ILE A 144 -13.02 3.46 4.01
C ILE A 144 -11.82 3.89 3.16
N SER A 145 -10.73 3.13 3.14
CA SER A 145 -9.53 3.46 2.37
C SER A 145 -9.81 3.46 0.87
N SER A 146 -10.61 2.51 0.37
CA SER A 146 -11.02 2.45 -1.04
C SER A 146 -11.92 3.63 -1.42
N VAL A 147 -12.91 3.93 -0.57
CA VAL A 147 -13.82 5.07 -0.78
C VAL A 147 -13.07 6.40 -0.70
N ALA A 148 -12.23 6.58 0.31
CA ALA A 148 -11.48 7.82 0.53
C ALA A 148 -10.49 8.06 -0.61
N SER A 149 -9.66 7.08 -0.97
CA SER A 149 -8.72 7.23 -2.09
C SER A 149 -9.44 7.56 -3.41
N THR A 150 -10.57 6.90 -3.70
CA THR A 150 -11.36 7.21 -4.90
C THR A 150 -11.99 8.60 -4.86
N SER A 151 -12.63 8.94 -3.76
CA SER A 151 -13.30 10.24 -3.62
C SER A 151 -12.29 11.40 -3.67
N VAL A 152 -11.13 11.26 -3.01
CA VAL A 152 -10.10 12.29 -2.99
C VAL A 152 -9.38 12.39 -4.32
N ALA A 153 -9.06 11.26 -4.98
CA ALA A 153 -8.48 11.26 -6.32
C ALA A 153 -9.33 12.07 -7.31
N PHE A 154 -10.60 11.70 -7.46
CA PHE A 154 -11.47 12.37 -8.41
C PHE A 154 -11.88 13.77 -7.94
N GLY A 155 -11.97 14.02 -6.63
CA GLY A 155 -12.17 15.35 -6.08
C GLY A 155 -11.01 16.29 -6.39
N LEU A 156 -9.78 15.82 -6.24
CA LEU A 156 -8.58 16.59 -6.57
C LEU A 156 -8.48 16.85 -8.08
N LEU A 157 -8.78 15.83 -8.90
CA LEU A 157 -8.90 16.03 -10.36
C LEU A 157 -9.95 17.10 -10.67
N ALA A 158 -11.15 17.03 -10.08
CA ALA A 158 -12.20 18.03 -10.28
C ALA A 158 -11.72 19.44 -9.89
N VAL A 159 -11.01 19.60 -8.77
CA VAL A 159 -10.39 20.88 -8.38
C VAL A 159 -9.42 21.36 -9.44
N PHE A 160 -8.53 20.50 -9.95
CA PHE A 160 -7.58 20.86 -10.99
C PHE A 160 -8.28 21.29 -12.30
N PHE A 161 -9.37 20.62 -12.68
CA PHE A 161 -10.20 20.97 -13.82
C PHE A 161 -10.96 22.29 -13.61
N LEU A 162 -11.50 22.54 -12.42
CA LEU A 162 -12.27 23.77 -12.14
C LEU A 162 -11.40 25.01 -11.99
N THR A 163 -10.18 24.84 -11.47
CA THR A 163 -9.22 25.93 -11.26
C THR A 163 -8.34 26.23 -12.47
N GLY A 164 -8.45 25.44 -13.54
CA GLY A 164 -7.64 25.59 -14.75
C GLY A 164 -6.18 25.14 -14.58
N GLN A 165 -5.82 24.44 -13.49
CA GLN A 165 -4.44 23.97 -13.30
C GLN A 165 -3.97 22.95 -14.33
N ILE A 166 -4.91 22.34 -15.07
CA ILE A 166 -4.66 21.42 -16.19
C ILE A 166 -4.94 22.12 -17.54
N GLU A 167 -4.74 23.43 -17.63
CA GLU A 167 -4.88 24.21 -18.88
C GLU A 167 -4.04 23.60 -20.01
N LEU A 168 -2.87 23.04 -19.67
CA LEU A 168 -1.97 22.38 -20.60
C LEU A 168 -2.57 21.13 -21.27
N LEU A 169 -3.63 20.50 -20.74
CA LEU A 169 -4.34 19.45 -21.48
C LEU A 169 -5.38 20.02 -22.45
N ARG A 170 -5.85 21.26 -22.27
CA ARG A 170 -6.83 21.87 -23.19
C ARG A 170 -6.28 22.07 -24.60
N GLN A 171 -4.96 22.18 -24.75
CA GLN A 171 -4.31 22.26 -26.05
C GLN A 171 -4.23 20.91 -26.79
N TYR A 172 -4.39 19.79 -26.06
CA TYR A 172 -4.26 18.43 -26.61
C TYR A 172 -5.59 17.65 -26.62
N LEU A 173 -6.58 18.06 -25.82
CA LEU A 173 -7.91 17.48 -25.77
C LEU A 173 -8.94 18.44 -26.38
N PRO A 174 -9.85 17.96 -27.26
CA PRO A 174 -11.01 18.73 -27.70
C PRO A 174 -11.82 19.25 -26.50
N SER A 175 -12.45 20.42 -26.61
CA SER A 175 -13.25 21.05 -25.55
C SER A 175 -14.33 20.13 -24.98
N GLU A 176 -14.91 19.27 -25.81
CA GLU A 176 -15.89 18.25 -25.45
C GLU A 176 -15.31 17.12 -24.59
N ALA A 177 -14.04 16.76 -24.79
CA ALA A 177 -13.36 15.72 -24.02
C ALA A 177 -13.02 16.19 -22.59
N TYR A 178 -12.82 17.50 -22.39
CA TYR A 178 -12.58 18.10 -21.07
C TYR A 178 -13.83 18.04 -20.19
N THR A 179 -14.99 18.43 -20.73
CA THR A 179 -16.29 18.35 -20.04
C THR A 179 -16.73 16.90 -19.84
N LEU A 180 -16.48 16.01 -20.80
CA LEU A 180 -16.72 14.58 -20.64
C LEU A 180 -15.85 13.97 -19.54
N GLY A 181 -14.54 14.29 -19.50
CA GLY A 181 -13.61 13.82 -18.47
C GLY A 181 -13.99 14.29 -17.07
N ALA A 182 -14.36 15.56 -16.93
CA ALA A 182 -14.89 16.11 -15.68
C ALA A 182 -16.22 15.43 -15.28
N GLY A 183 -17.12 15.16 -16.24
CA GLY A 183 -18.36 14.43 -16.01
C GLY A 183 -18.15 12.98 -15.57
N VAL A 184 -17.19 12.27 -16.17
CA VAL A 184 -16.81 10.90 -15.78
C VAL A 184 -16.18 10.90 -14.38
N ALA A 185 -15.31 11.87 -14.07
CA ALA A 185 -14.74 12.00 -12.73
C ALA A 185 -15.83 12.20 -11.67
N VAL A 186 -16.77 13.12 -11.91
CA VAL A 186 -17.93 13.33 -11.02
C VAL A 186 -18.79 12.08 -10.90
N LEU A 187 -19.04 11.37 -12.00
CA LEU A 187 -19.80 10.11 -11.97
C LEU A 187 -19.10 9.05 -11.12
N ILE A 188 -17.77 8.94 -11.20
CA ILE A 188 -17.01 8.00 -10.38
C ILE A 188 -17.05 8.40 -8.91
N ILE A 189 -16.92 9.70 -8.57
CA ILE A 189 -17.12 10.18 -7.18
C ILE A 189 -18.51 9.78 -6.68
N LEU A 190 -19.54 10.02 -7.46
CA LEU A 190 -20.92 9.70 -7.09
C LEU A 190 -21.13 8.20 -6.93
N VAL A 191 -20.59 7.37 -7.83
CA VAL A 191 -20.67 5.91 -7.72
C VAL A 191 -19.89 5.41 -6.51
N SER A 192 -18.70 5.92 -6.25
CA SER A 192 -17.89 5.57 -5.07
C SER A 192 -18.57 5.99 -3.78
N ALA A 193 -19.15 7.19 -3.73
CA ALA A 193 -19.95 7.67 -2.61
C ALA A 193 -21.21 6.81 -2.42
N VAL A 194 -21.90 6.45 -3.50
CA VAL A 194 -23.07 5.57 -3.46
C VAL A 194 -22.68 4.16 -3.01
N VAL A 195 -21.53 3.62 -3.41
CA VAL A 195 -21.03 2.31 -2.93
C VAL A 195 -20.67 2.38 -1.44
N ALA A 196 -20.06 3.48 -1.00
CA ALA A 196 -19.79 3.74 0.42
C ALA A 196 -21.08 3.82 1.25
N PHE A 197 -22.10 4.50 0.70
CA PHE A 197 -23.40 4.71 1.36
C PHE A 197 -24.36 3.52 1.24
N ARG A 198 -24.25 2.69 0.20
CA ARG A 198 -25.29 1.68 -0.13
C ARG A 198 -25.37 0.52 0.84
N ARG A 199 -24.46 0.36 1.80
CA ARG A 199 -24.55 -0.79 2.70
C ARG A 199 -24.26 -0.43 4.14
N SER A 200 -25.25 -0.76 4.97
CA SER A 200 -25.27 -1.15 6.39
C SER A 200 -24.12 -2.08 6.85
N ILE A 201 -22.88 -1.87 6.39
CA ILE A 201 -21.73 -2.75 6.61
C ILE A 201 -20.71 -2.14 7.57
N LEU A 202 -20.60 -0.82 7.67
CA LEU A 202 -19.68 -0.20 8.62
C LEU A 202 -20.10 -0.55 10.05
N SER A 203 -19.15 -1.07 10.82
CA SER A 203 -19.34 -1.64 12.14
C SER A 203 -18.68 -0.80 13.25
N LEU A 204 -17.74 0.08 12.88
CA LEU A 204 -17.10 1.01 13.81
C LEU A 204 -18.05 2.17 14.21
N PRO A 205 -17.87 2.73 15.42
CA PRO A 205 -18.58 3.94 15.84
C PRO A 205 -18.22 5.15 14.96
N SER A 206 -19.14 6.11 14.85
CA SER A 206 -19.02 7.27 13.95
C SER A 206 -17.75 8.11 14.19
N SER A 207 -17.29 8.21 15.44
CA SER A 207 -16.03 8.89 15.77
C SER A 207 -14.82 8.21 15.14
N LEU A 208 -14.74 6.88 15.20
CA LEU A 208 -13.68 6.11 14.56
C LEU A 208 -13.82 6.11 13.03
N LEU A 209 -15.04 6.07 12.50
CA LEU A 209 -15.26 6.21 11.05
C LEU A 209 -14.74 7.56 10.54
N GLY A 210 -15.02 8.66 11.26
CA GLY A 210 -14.50 9.98 10.95
C GLY A 210 -12.97 10.06 11.02
N LEU A 211 -12.37 9.44 12.05
CA LEU A 211 -10.91 9.36 12.19
C LEU A 211 -10.27 8.60 11.02
N PHE A 212 -10.82 7.44 10.64
CA PHE A 212 -10.31 6.66 9.51
C PHE A 212 -10.45 7.41 8.19
N ALA A 213 -11.61 8.04 7.96
CA ALA A 213 -11.83 8.84 6.76
C ALA A 213 -10.84 10.03 6.68
N ALA A 214 -10.65 10.76 7.78
CA ALA A 214 -9.71 11.87 7.86
C ALA A 214 -8.26 11.40 7.70
N GLY A 215 -7.88 10.29 8.32
CA GLY A 215 -6.54 9.70 8.20
C GLY A 215 -6.21 9.33 6.75
N HIS A 216 -7.12 8.65 6.06
CA HIS A 216 -6.93 8.30 4.64
C HIS A 216 -6.95 9.53 3.72
N PHE A 217 -7.77 10.54 4.02
CA PHE A 217 -7.76 11.83 3.31
C PHE A 217 -6.41 12.53 3.44
N VAL A 218 -5.94 12.75 4.68
CA VAL A 218 -4.68 13.42 4.99
C VAL A 218 -3.52 12.68 4.34
N ARG A 219 -3.48 11.35 4.50
CA ARG A 219 -2.49 10.50 3.85
C ARG A 219 -2.47 10.69 2.34
N PHE A 220 -3.63 10.70 1.68
CA PHE A 220 -3.69 10.86 0.24
C PHE A 220 -3.13 12.22 -0.20
N VAL A 221 -3.59 13.31 0.42
CA VAL A 221 -3.12 14.67 0.12
C VAL A 221 -1.62 14.80 0.38
N LEU A 222 -1.16 14.32 1.54
CA LEU A 222 0.25 14.35 1.92
C LEU A 222 1.12 13.57 0.93
N ASN A 223 0.74 12.34 0.58
CA ASN A 223 1.54 11.52 -0.32
C ASN A 223 1.62 12.12 -1.75
N ASN A 224 0.53 12.69 -2.26
CA ASN A 224 0.53 13.37 -3.56
C ASN A 224 1.31 14.70 -3.51
N GLY A 225 1.22 15.44 -2.41
CA GLY A 225 2.01 16.66 -2.20
C GLY A 225 3.51 16.38 -2.10
N LEU A 226 3.89 15.34 -1.36
CA LEU A 226 5.28 14.85 -1.29
C LEU A 226 5.77 14.39 -2.66
N GLN A 227 4.92 13.72 -3.46
CA GLN A 227 5.27 13.28 -4.80
C GLN A 227 5.62 14.46 -5.72
N VAL A 228 4.77 15.50 -5.76
CA VAL A 228 5.02 16.72 -6.54
C VAL A 228 6.26 17.45 -6.04
N THR A 229 6.44 17.53 -4.72
CA THR A 229 7.62 18.15 -4.11
C THR A 229 8.89 17.41 -4.52
N GLN A 230 8.85 16.08 -4.53
CA GLN A 230 9.98 15.25 -4.93
C GLN A 230 10.37 15.49 -6.39
N TRP A 231 9.39 15.54 -7.30
CA TRP A 231 9.64 15.85 -8.71
C TRP A 231 10.24 17.25 -8.89
N ALA A 232 9.66 18.25 -8.24
CA ALA A 232 10.11 19.64 -8.33
C ALA A 232 11.53 19.86 -7.77
N VAL A 233 11.94 19.10 -6.74
CA VAL A 233 13.28 19.23 -6.16
C VAL A 233 14.35 18.52 -6.98
N VAL A 234 13.98 17.49 -7.76
CA VAL A 234 14.92 16.81 -8.67
C VAL A 234 15.08 17.57 -9.99
N ILE A 235 14.00 18.16 -10.51
CA ILE A 235 13.98 18.88 -11.80
C ILE A 235 13.38 20.29 -11.57
N PRO A 236 14.16 21.22 -10.98
CA PRO A 236 13.68 22.53 -10.51
C PRO A 236 13.30 23.51 -11.63
N GLU A 237 13.76 23.28 -12.86
CA GLU A 237 13.46 24.10 -14.03
C GLU A 237 12.01 23.99 -14.51
N VAL A 238 11.28 22.95 -14.09
CA VAL A 238 9.89 22.69 -14.52
C VAL A 238 8.91 23.39 -13.58
N SER A 239 7.89 24.03 -14.18
CA SER A 239 6.87 24.76 -13.44
C SER A 239 6.00 23.86 -12.55
N ALA A 240 5.48 24.41 -11.44
CA ALA A 240 4.56 23.70 -10.56
C ALA A 240 3.28 23.23 -11.27
N GLY A 241 2.75 24.01 -12.23
CA GLY A 241 1.57 23.62 -13.01
C GLY A 241 1.79 22.38 -13.88
N THR A 242 3.00 22.23 -14.41
CA THR A 242 3.41 21.02 -15.15
C THR A 242 3.41 19.80 -14.24
N TRP A 243 3.94 19.91 -13.01
CA TRP A 243 3.92 18.81 -12.04
C TRP A 243 2.51 18.44 -11.59
N ILE A 244 1.62 19.41 -11.44
CA ILE A 244 0.21 19.16 -11.14
C ILE A 244 -0.48 18.42 -12.29
N THR A 245 -0.13 18.75 -13.54
CA THR A 245 -0.61 18.05 -14.73
C THR A 245 -0.13 16.60 -14.76
N LEU A 246 1.16 16.37 -14.48
CA LEU A 246 1.71 15.02 -14.37
C LEU A 246 1.11 14.24 -13.19
N LEU A 247 0.82 14.91 -12.07
CA LEU A 247 0.15 14.34 -10.91
C LEU A 247 -1.27 13.88 -11.26
N ALA A 248 -2.00 14.63 -12.08
CA ALA A 248 -3.32 14.22 -12.55
C ALA A 248 -3.25 12.89 -13.31
N LEU A 249 -2.27 12.73 -14.21
CA LEU A 249 -2.02 11.45 -14.89
C LEU A 249 -1.68 10.34 -13.88
N TYR A 250 -0.77 10.62 -12.94
CA TYR A 250 -0.39 9.68 -11.89
C TYR A 250 -1.60 9.17 -11.12
N ILE A 251 -2.47 10.09 -10.67
CA ILE A 251 -3.69 9.76 -9.94
C ILE A 251 -4.60 8.87 -10.79
N VAL A 252 -4.84 9.21 -12.05
CA VAL A 252 -5.70 8.40 -12.94
C VAL A 252 -5.15 6.98 -13.07
N ILE A 253 -3.85 6.81 -13.32
CA ILE A 253 -3.21 5.49 -13.46
C ILE A 253 -3.32 4.68 -12.16
N GLN A 254 -3.16 5.33 -11.01
CA GLN A 254 -3.26 4.65 -9.71
C GLN A 254 -4.66 4.11 -9.41
N GLN A 255 -5.70 4.70 -10.02
CA GLN A 255 -7.09 4.26 -9.83
C GLN A 255 -7.51 3.12 -10.75
N VAL A 256 -6.68 2.72 -11.73
CA VAL A 256 -7.02 1.61 -12.62
C VAL A 256 -6.83 0.29 -11.85
N PRO A 257 -7.91 -0.49 -11.63
CA PRO A 257 -7.80 -1.79 -10.98
C PRO A 257 -7.07 -2.78 -11.90
N PHE A 258 -6.39 -3.75 -11.30
CA PHE A 258 -5.72 -4.86 -12.01
C PHE A 258 -4.58 -4.47 -12.97
N VAL A 259 -4.09 -3.23 -12.96
CA VAL A 259 -2.87 -2.87 -13.69
C VAL A 259 -1.66 -3.40 -12.92
N PRO A 260 -0.93 -4.40 -13.45
CA PRO A 260 0.31 -4.84 -12.84
C PRO A 260 1.35 -3.73 -12.95
N SER A 261 2.19 -3.55 -11.93
CA SER A 261 3.29 -2.58 -11.94
C SER A 261 2.86 -1.15 -12.34
N ARG A 262 1.88 -0.57 -11.64
CA ARG A 262 1.36 0.79 -11.92
C ARG A 262 2.45 1.86 -12.07
N GLY A 263 3.56 1.72 -11.34
CA GLY A 263 4.74 2.58 -11.47
C GLY A 263 5.40 2.53 -12.85
N LEU A 264 5.50 1.35 -13.48
CA LEU A 264 6.06 1.20 -14.83
C LEU A 264 5.12 1.78 -15.89
N VAL A 265 3.81 1.60 -15.72
CA VAL A 265 2.80 2.21 -16.61
C VAL A 265 2.82 3.74 -16.50
N PHE A 266 2.97 4.27 -15.29
CA PHE A 266 3.14 5.70 -15.09
C PHE A 266 4.47 6.19 -15.67
N MET A 267 5.57 5.45 -15.51
CA MET A 267 6.86 5.81 -16.08
C MET A 267 6.79 5.91 -17.61
N SER A 268 6.20 4.92 -18.28
CA SER A 268 6.06 4.94 -19.74
C SER A 268 5.16 6.08 -20.22
N ALA A 269 4.02 6.31 -19.54
CA ALA A 269 3.11 7.40 -19.86
C ALA A 269 3.73 8.78 -19.58
N GLY A 270 4.44 8.93 -18.46
CA GLY A 270 5.10 10.16 -18.05
C GLY A 270 6.24 10.55 -18.98
N VAL A 271 7.07 9.58 -19.39
CA VAL A 271 8.11 9.77 -20.42
C VAL A 271 7.48 10.15 -21.76
N GLY A 272 6.41 9.46 -22.17
CA GLY A 272 5.69 9.80 -23.40
C GLY A 272 5.07 11.21 -23.41
N LEU A 273 4.67 11.73 -22.25
CA LEU A 273 4.15 13.10 -22.11
C LEU A 273 5.23 14.15 -21.80
N SER A 274 6.48 13.75 -21.60
CA SER A 274 7.56 14.66 -21.19
C SER A 274 7.80 15.78 -22.20
N GLY A 275 7.87 15.46 -23.50
CA GLY A 275 8.04 16.44 -24.58
C GLY A 275 6.93 17.51 -24.61
N PRO A 276 5.64 17.11 -24.73
CA PRO A 276 4.50 18.03 -24.65
C PRO A 276 4.49 18.90 -23.39
N LEU A 277 4.88 18.32 -22.25
CA LEU A 277 4.94 19.01 -20.95
C LEU A 277 6.23 19.81 -20.73
N GLN A 278 7.15 19.80 -21.69
CA GLN A 278 8.47 20.44 -21.61
C GLN A 278 9.28 19.98 -20.39
N ILE A 279 9.12 18.72 -20.00
CA ILE A 279 9.89 18.08 -18.95
C ILE A 279 11.12 17.43 -19.60
N PRO A 280 12.34 17.66 -19.10
CA PRO A 280 13.51 16.93 -19.56
C PRO A 280 13.33 15.42 -19.42
N GLU A 281 13.29 14.71 -20.55
CA GLU A 281 12.95 13.29 -20.61
C GLU A 281 13.92 12.41 -19.81
N ALA A 282 15.23 12.60 -20.02
CA ALA A 282 16.25 11.77 -19.37
C ALA A 282 16.27 11.93 -17.83
N PRO A 283 16.24 13.14 -17.25
CA PRO A 283 16.06 13.32 -15.81
C PRO A 283 14.76 12.72 -15.27
N LEU A 284 13.64 12.87 -15.99
CA LEU A 284 12.35 12.30 -15.59
C LEU A 284 12.40 10.77 -15.55
N ALA A 285 12.86 10.14 -16.64
CA ALA A 285 12.98 8.69 -16.73
C ALA A 285 13.89 8.12 -15.63
N SER A 286 15.04 8.78 -15.39
CA SER A 286 16.00 8.39 -14.36
C SER A 286 15.39 8.47 -12.96
N MET A 287 14.71 9.56 -12.65
CA MET A 287 14.03 9.77 -11.37
C MET A 287 12.95 8.73 -11.10
N LEU A 288 12.07 8.46 -12.08
CA LEU A 288 10.98 7.49 -11.94
C LEU A 288 11.48 6.06 -11.82
N LEU A 289 12.54 5.72 -12.56
CA LEU A 289 13.23 4.43 -12.46
C LEU A 289 13.85 4.27 -11.07
N ALA A 290 14.61 5.27 -10.60
CA ALA A 290 15.22 5.24 -9.28
C ALA A 290 14.19 5.12 -8.17
N GLN A 291 13.08 5.88 -8.25
CA GLN A 291 11.99 5.79 -7.28
C GLN A 291 11.40 4.37 -7.23
N SER A 292 11.17 3.75 -8.39
CA SER A 292 10.61 2.39 -8.48
C SER A 292 11.57 1.34 -7.92
N LEU A 293 12.87 1.45 -8.23
CA LEU A 293 13.90 0.53 -7.75
C LEU A 293 14.13 0.64 -6.25
N LEU A 294 14.16 1.86 -5.73
CA LEU A 294 14.34 2.10 -4.30
C LEU A 294 13.12 1.64 -3.49
N ASP A 295 11.88 1.84 -3.97
CA ASP A 295 10.69 1.31 -3.28
C ASP A 295 10.74 -0.22 -3.18
N ARG A 296 11.12 -0.90 -4.28
CA ARG A 296 11.32 -2.36 -4.31
C ARG A 296 12.45 -2.80 -3.37
N GLY A 297 13.57 -2.07 -3.37
CA GLY A 297 14.68 -2.32 -2.45
C GLY A 297 14.28 -2.17 -0.98
N LEU A 298 13.52 -1.13 -0.65
CA LEU A 298 12.98 -0.93 0.69
C LEU A 298 11.98 -2.02 1.07
N ASN A 299 11.10 -2.43 0.16
CA ASN A 299 10.16 -3.53 0.42
C ASN A 299 10.91 -4.83 0.74
N PHE A 300 11.96 -5.14 -0.03
CA PHE A 300 12.83 -6.29 0.24
C PHE A 300 13.47 -6.19 1.63
N LEU A 301 14.11 -5.06 1.96
CA LEU A 301 14.75 -4.85 3.25
C LEU A 301 13.77 -4.96 4.42
N VAL A 302 12.59 -4.35 4.30
CA VAL A 302 11.53 -4.40 5.32
C VAL A 302 11.02 -5.83 5.48
N TYR A 303 10.76 -6.55 4.39
CA TYR A 303 10.26 -7.92 4.46
C TYR A 303 11.27 -8.87 5.10
N THR A 304 12.54 -8.80 4.69
CA THR A 304 13.61 -9.60 5.28
C THR A 304 13.82 -9.23 6.75
N GLY A 305 13.87 -7.94 7.08
CA GLY A 305 14.08 -7.47 8.45
C GLY A 305 12.95 -7.87 9.41
N THR A 306 11.69 -7.73 8.98
CA THR A 306 10.53 -8.14 9.79
C THR A 306 10.40 -9.66 9.90
N THR A 307 10.78 -10.42 8.87
CA THR A 307 10.81 -11.89 8.93
C THR A 307 11.91 -12.39 9.87
N ALA A 308 13.10 -11.79 9.82
CA ALA A 308 14.19 -12.13 10.72
C ALA A 308 13.84 -11.80 12.18
N ALA A 309 13.17 -10.67 12.43
CA ALA A 309 12.74 -10.30 13.77
C ALA A 309 11.68 -11.26 14.34
N GLU A 310 10.73 -11.72 13.53
CA GLU A 310 9.77 -12.75 13.95
C GLU A 310 10.45 -14.08 14.28
N ALA A 311 11.40 -14.53 13.45
CA ALA A 311 12.12 -15.78 13.70
C ALA A 311 12.91 -15.75 15.03
N VAL A 312 13.57 -14.63 15.33
CA VAL A 312 14.28 -14.46 16.61
C VAL A 312 13.31 -14.39 17.79
N GLY A 313 12.12 -13.80 17.61
CA GLY A 313 11.08 -13.76 18.64
C GLY A 313 10.56 -15.15 19.02
N ASP A 314 10.22 -15.95 18.01
CA ASP A 314 9.76 -17.34 18.20
C ASP A 314 10.85 -18.18 18.90
N ASP A 315 12.12 -18.04 18.53
CA ASP A 315 13.24 -18.76 19.15
C ASP A 315 13.42 -18.38 20.64
N VAL A 316 13.23 -17.12 21.01
CA VAL A 316 13.35 -16.66 22.42
C VAL A 316 12.20 -17.18 23.27
N GLU A 317 10.97 -17.14 22.75
CA GLU A 317 9.79 -17.65 23.47
C GLU A 317 9.85 -19.18 23.66
N GLU A 318 10.34 -19.92 22.66
CA GLU A 318 10.59 -21.37 22.77
C GLU A 318 11.67 -21.71 23.80
N LEU A 319 12.68 -20.84 23.96
CA LEU A 319 13.71 -21.00 25.00
C LEU A 319 13.21 -20.67 26.41
N ASP A 320 12.34 -19.67 26.56
CA ASP A 320 11.70 -19.32 27.84
C ASP A 320 10.73 -20.42 28.29
N ASP A 321 9.96 -21.03 27.38
CA ASP A 321 9.09 -22.18 27.67
C ASP A 321 9.88 -23.46 28.05
N LEU A 322 11.14 -23.56 27.62
CA LEU A 322 12.07 -24.63 27.99
C LEU A 322 12.86 -24.34 29.28
N SER A 323 12.77 -23.13 29.83
CA SER A 323 13.34 -22.83 31.13
C SER A 323 12.59 -23.61 32.20
N ILE A 324 13.30 -24.48 32.90
CA ILE A 324 12.75 -25.40 33.90
C ILE A 324 11.96 -24.56 34.93
N PRO A 325 10.71 -24.94 35.29
CA PRO A 325 9.97 -24.21 36.31
C PRO A 325 10.82 -24.15 37.58
N GLU A 326 11.05 -22.94 38.09
CA GLU A 326 11.54 -22.72 39.45
C GLU A 326 10.50 -23.28 40.44
N GLU A 327 10.45 -24.59 40.58
CA GLU A 327 9.83 -25.20 41.74
C GLU A 327 10.89 -25.43 42.81
N MET A 328 10.48 -25.09 44.04
CA MET A 328 11.02 -25.50 45.33
C MET A 328 12.03 -24.55 45.99
N GLY A 329 11.51 -23.42 46.48
CA GLY A 329 12.00 -22.71 47.66
C GLY A 329 10.86 -22.47 48.64
#